data_AF-A0A7J6RZ26-F1
#
_entry.id   AF-A0A7J6RZ26-F1
#
_cell.length_a   1.000
_cell.length_b   1.000
_cell.length_c   1.000
_cell.angle_alpha   90.00
_cell.angle_beta   90.00
_cell.angle_gamma   90.00
#
_symmetry.space_group_name_H-M   'P 1'
#
loop_
_entity.id
_entity.type
_entity.pdbx_description
1 polymer ?
#
loop_
_entity_poly.entity_id
_entity_poly.type
_entity_poly.pdbx_seq_one_letter_code
_entity_poly.pdbx_strand_id
1 'polypeptide(L)'
;MHEHMLDVAEEFYQSLDLPYRVVKIVSGALNDAAAKKYDLEAWFPGYNMYKELVSCSNCTDYQARAMETRCGHVKQGEREKRY
;
A
#
# COMPACT_ATOMS: atom_id res chain seq x y z
N MET A 1 3.67 0.28 9.83
CA MET A 1 2.42 -0.36 9.34
C MET A 1 2.53 -0.70 7.87
N HIS A 2 2.87 0.24 6.99
CA HIS A 2 3.02 -0.02 5.55
C HIS A 2 4.06 -1.12 5.24
N GLU A 3 5.25 -1.02 5.85
CA GLU A 3 6.32 -2.01 5.69
C GLU A 3 5.91 -3.37 6.26
N HIS A 4 5.21 -3.40 7.40
CA HIS A 4 4.69 -4.64 7.96
C HIS A 4 3.67 -5.34 7.04
N MET A 5 2.83 -4.59 6.30
CA MET A 5 1.93 -5.19 5.30
C MET A 5 2.70 -5.84 4.14
N LEU A 6 3.83 -5.24 3.75
CA LEU A 6 4.73 -5.82 2.76
C LEU A 6 5.40 -7.09 3.31
N ASP A 7 5.92 -7.04 4.54
CA ASP A 7 6.55 -8.20 5.19
C ASP A 7 5.61 -9.41 5.25
N VAL A 8 4.34 -9.19 5.63
CA VAL A 8 3.31 -10.26 5.66
C VAL A 8 3.06 -10.83 4.26
N ALA A 9 3.04 -9.98 3.22
CA ALA A 9 2.90 -10.45 1.85
C ALA A 9 4.13 -11.27 1.43
N GLU A 10 5.33 -10.81 1.73
CA GLU A 10 6.58 -11.52 1.46
C GLU A 10 6.62 -12.89 2.14
N GLU A 11 6.30 -12.97 3.44
CA GLU A 11 6.21 -14.22 4.21
C GLU A 11 5.25 -15.22 3.56
N PHE A 12 4.10 -14.75 3.04
CA PHE A 12 3.15 -15.60 2.32
C PHE A 12 3.78 -16.21 1.06
N TYR A 13 4.44 -15.42 0.21
CA TYR A 13 5.08 -15.94 -1.01
C TYR A 13 6.32 -16.81 -0.74
N GLN A 14 7.08 -16.50 0.32
CA GLN A 14 8.17 -17.34 0.81
C GLN A 14 7.64 -18.71 1.25
N SER A 15 6.48 -18.77 1.91
CA SER A 15 5.87 -20.04 2.33
C SER A 15 5.44 -20.94 1.16
N LEU A 16 5.22 -20.34 -0.01
CA LEU A 16 4.87 -21.04 -1.25
C LEU A 16 6.10 -21.38 -2.10
N ASP A 17 7.30 -21.02 -1.64
CA ASP A 17 8.57 -21.16 -2.37
C ASP A 17 8.51 -20.51 -3.77
N LEU A 18 7.83 -19.37 -3.86
CA LEU A 18 7.71 -18.62 -5.12
C LEU A 18 8.81 -17.56 -5.21
N PRO A 19 9.69 -17.60 -6.23
CA PRO A 19 10.68 -16.55 -6.42
C PRO A 19 9.99 -15.22 -6.79
N TYR A 20 10.36 -14.15 -6.12
CA TYR A 20 9.81 -12.81 -6.36
C TYR A 20 10.87 -11.72 -6.18
N ARG A 21 10.52 -10.50 -6.57
CA ARG A 21 11.24 -9.27 -6.24
C ARG A 21 10.28 -8.23 -5.70
N VAL A 22 10.79 -7.35 -4.85
CA VAL A 22 10.05 -6.17 -4.39
C VAL A 22 10.53 -4.94 -5.15
N VAL A 23 9.59 -4.18 -5.70
CA VAL A 23 9.85 -2.97 -6.48
C VAL A 23 9.23 -1.77 -5.76
N LYS A 24 10.01 -0.69 -5.58
CA LYS A 24 9.47 0.61 -5.19
C LYS A 24 8.99 1.33 -6.44
N ILE A 25 7.72 1.71 -6.47
CA ILE A 25 7.14 2.37 -7.63
C ILE A 25 7.62 3.83 -7.70
N VAL A 26 8.09 4.22 -8.88
CA VAL A 26 8.55 5.58 -9.16
C VAL A 26 7.41 6.58 -9.04
N SER A 27 7.71 7.83 -8.67
CA SER A 27 6.68 8.85 -8.39
C SER A 27 5.70 9.07 -9.54
N GLY A 28 6.16 9.06 -10.80
CA GLY A 28 5.31 9.25 -11.98
C GLY A 28 4.35 8.08 -12.29
N ALA A 29 4.52 6.93 -11.62
CA ALA A 29 3.64 5.76 -11.77
C ALA A 29 2.76 5.53 -10.53
N LEU A 30 2.86 6.38 -9.50
CA LEU A 30 1.94 6.35 -8.37
C LEU A 30 0.57 6.89 -8.82
N ASN A 31 -0.50 6.30 -8.29
CA ASN A 31 -1.84 6.86 -8.40
C ASN A 31 -2.03 7.99 -7.38
N ASP A 32 -3.00 8.88 -7.62
CA ASP A 32 -3.22 10.11 -6.83
C ASP A 32 -3.32 9.87 -5.32
N ALA A 33 -3.87 8.72 -4.91
CA ALA A 33 -4.04 8.39 -3.50
C ALA A 33 -2.76 7.92 -2.81
N ALA A 34 -1.77 7.37 -3.53
CA ALA A 34 -0.63 6.69 -2.93
C ALA A 34 0.55 7.65 -2.70
N ALA A 35 0.93 7.82 -1.44
CA ALA A 35 2.17 8.53 -1.07
C ALA A 35 3.42 7.67 -1.30
N LYS A 36 3.28 6.34 -1.18
CA LYS A 36 4.34 5.35 -1.41
C LYS A 36 3.71 4.01 -1.77
N LYS A 37 4.25 3.32 -2.78
CA LYS A 37 3.77 2.00 -3.24
C LYS A 37 4.94 1.03 -3.42
N TYR A 38 4.74 -0.20 -2.97
CA TYR A 38 5.59 -1.36 -3.22
C TYR A 38 4.81 -2.40 -4.02
N ASP A 39 5.42 -2.94 -5.06
CA ASP A 39 4.89 -4.10 -5.77
C ASP A 39 5.77 -5.32 -5.51
N LEU A 40 5.11 -6.43 -5.16
CA LEU A 40 5.72 -7.75 -5.15
C LEU A 40 5.42 -8.40 -6.49
N GLU A 41 6.47 -8.63 -7.26
CA GLU A 41 6.39 -9.26 -8.57
C GLU A 41 6.99 -10.66 -8.50
N ALA A 42 6.19 -11.68 -8.76
CA ALA A 42 6.67 -13.06 -8.81
C ALA A 42 7.29 -13.36 -10.18
N TRP A 43 8.29 -14.23 -10.21
CA TRP A 43 8.91 -14.71 -11.43
C TRP A 43 8.07 -15.83 -12.06
N PHE A 44 7.67 -15.63 -13.32
CA PHE A 44 6.92 -16.61 -14.08
C PHE A 44 7.83 -17.26 -15.15
N PRO A 45 8.33 -18.48 -14.93
CA PRO A 45 9.30 -19.11 -15.84
C PRO A 45 8.71 -19.37 -17.23
N GLY A 46 7.42 -19.72 -17.33
CA GLY A 46 6.75 -19.94 -18.62
C GLY A 46 6.65 -18.68 -19.49
N TYR A 47 6.70 -17.49 -18.88
CA TYR A 47 6.70 -16.20 -19.58
C TYR A 47 8.07 -15.51 -19.60
N ASN A 48 9.06 -16.08 -18.90
CA ASN A 48 10.39 -15.51 -18.69
C ASN A 48 10.35 -14.04 -18.23
N MET A 49 9.46 -13.72 -17.29
CA MET A 49 9.28 -12.36 -16.79
C MET A 49 8.70 -12.31 -15.38
N TYR A 50 8.92 -11.18 -14.71
CA TYR A 50 8.23 -10.84 -13.47
C TYR A 50 6.82 -10.31 -13.75
N LYS A 51 5.86 -10.69 -12.91
CA LYS A 51 4.48 -10.21 -12.95
C LYS A 51 4.04 -9.75 -11.56
N GLU A 52 3.41 -8.59 -11.48
CA GLU A 52 2.81 -8.07 -10.24
C GLU A 52 1.75 -9.06 -9.74
N LEU A 53 1.87 -9.44 -8.45
CA LEU A 53 0.84 -10.20 -7.75
C LEU A 53 0.25 -9.43 -6.56
N VAL A 54 1.04 -8.55 -5.95
CA VAL A 54 0.60 -7.73 -4.80
C VAL A 54 1.09 -6.30 -4.97
N SER A 55 0.24 -5.37 -4.56
CA SER A 55 0.54 -3.94 -4.42
C SER A 55 0.24 -3.49 -3.00
N CYS A 56 1.24 -2.97 -2.29
CA CYS A 56 1.10 -2.36 -0.98
C CYS A 56 1.28 -0.84 -1.06
N SER A 57 0.22 -0.08 -0.84
CA SER A 57 0.23 1.39 -0.89
C SER A 57 -0.07 2.01 0.48
N ASN A 58 0.65 3.08 0.81
CA ASN A 58 0.27 3.97 1.90
C ASN A 58 -0.43 5.20 1.32
N CYS A 59 -1.72 5.33 1.59
CA CYS A 59 -2.55 6.45 1.13
C CYS A 59 -2.70 7.58 2.17
N THR A 60 -1.95 7.51 3.27
CA THR A 60 -2.01 8.43 4.41
C THR A 60 -3.46 8.75 4.80
N ASP A 61 -3.88 10.01 4.70
CA ASP A 61 -5.23 10.46 5.01
C ASP A 61 -6.05 10.80 3.76
N TYR A 62 -5.53 10.56 2.54
CA TYR A 62 -6.18 10.93 1.28
C TYR A 62 -7.61 10.39 1.19
N GLN A 63 -7.76 9.07 1.33
CA GLN A 63 -9.07 8.41 1.29
C GLN A 63 -9.89 8.69 2.56
N ALA A 64 -9.24 8.80 3.72
CA ALA A 64 -9.91 9.07 4.99
C ALA A 64 -10.59 10.45 4.99
N ARG A 65 -9.95 11.48 4.41
CA ARG A 65 -10.54 12.82 4.23
C ARG A 65 -11.74 12.78 3.29
N ALA A 66 -11.63 12.08 2.16
CA ALA A 66 -12.72 11.95 1.19
C ALA A 66 -13.96 11.25 1.79
N MET A 67 -13.76 10.28 2.69
CA MET A 67 -14.83 9.54 3.37
C MET A 67 -15.22 10.11 4.74
N GLU A 68 -14.69 11.28 5.13
CA GLU A 68 -14.88 11.88 6.46
C GLU A 68 -14.54 10.95 7.65
N THR A 69 -13.64 9.99 7.46
CA THR A 69 -13.18 9.08 8.51
C THR A 69 -12.12 9.77 9.38
N ARG A 70 -12.51 10.21 10.58
CA ARG A 70 -11.66 11.02 11.46
C ARG A 70 -11.05 10.19 12.59
N CYS A 71 -9.82 10.51 12.96
CA CYS A 71 -9.13 9.97 14.12
C CYS A 71 -8.60 11.13 14.97
N GLY A 72 -9.05 11.22 16.22
CA GLY A 72 -8.71 12.31 17.13
C GLY A 72 -9.75 12.49 18.24
N HIS A 73 -9.39 13.23 19.29
CA HIS A 73 -10.31 13.53 20.37
C HIS A 73 -11.19 14.73 20.01
N VAL A 74 -12.50 14.60 20.18
CA VAL A 74 -13.43 15.72 20.05
C VAL A 74 -13.27 16.60 21.28
N LYS A 75 -12.80 17.83 21.10
CA LYS A 75 -12.82 18.84 22.18
C LYS A 75 -14.26 19.25 22.45
N GLN A 76 -14.63 19.35 23.72
CA GLN A 76 -15.99 19.73 24.13
C GLN A 76 -16.33 21.11 23.54
N GLY A 77 -17.34 21.16 22.66
CA GLY A 77 -17.78 22.40 21.99
C GLY A 77 -17.38 22.54 20.52
N GLU A 78 -16.41 21.77 20.01
CA GLU A 78 -16.01 21.80 18.60
C GLU A 78 -16.67 20.64 17.84
N ARG A 79 -17.95 20.79 17.49
CA ARG A 79 -18.67 19.91 16.53
C ARG A 79 -18.65 20.45 15.10
N GLU A 80 -18.02 21.60 14.86
CA GLU A 80 -17.90 22.17 13.52
C GLU A 80 -16.78 21.52 12.72
N LYS A 81 -17.09 21.15 11.47
CA LYS A 81 -16.13 20.62 10.51
C LYS A 81 -15.21 21.76 10.07
N ARG A 82 -14.00 21.84 10.61
CA ARG A 82 -12.90 22.64 10.03
C ARG A 82 -12.13 21.78 9.01
N TYR A 83 -11.91 22.34 7.83
CA TYR A 83 -11.09 21.77 6.75
C TYR A 83 -9.73 22.46 6.75
#